data_AF-A0A833ERM8-F1
#
_entry.id   AF-A0A833ERM8-F1
#
_cell.length_a   1.000
_cell.length_b   1.000
_cell.length_c   1.000
_cell.angle_alpha   90.00
_cell.angle_beta   90.00
_cell.angle_gamma   90.00
#
_symmetry.space_group_name_H-M   'P 1'
#
loop_
_entity.id
_entity.type
_entity.pdbx_description
1 polymer ?
#
loop_
_entity_poly.entity_id
_entity_poly.type
_entity_poly.pdbx_seq_one_letter_code
_entity_poly.pdbx_strand_id
1 'polypeptide(L)'
;MIGSVINFVKLPWILILIWAVLRFSLGVFFGVPYAPRGNAMFSLVGLTIISSIYYGALSTKIGGFDWKGTLLVGVFIALAAQILIFLLSVISLAAGLETSYYIHWDAINVPEGQTITMGALVSLRFVGILVNCVLGAIAAAIGR
;
A
#
# COMPACT_ATOMS: atom_id res chain seq x y z
N MET A 1 -9.30 -7.68 -20.76
CA MET A 1 -8.37 -6.65 -20.24
C MET A 1 -8.14 -6.78 -18.73
N ILE A 2 -9.15 -6.58 -17.86
CA ILE A 2 -8.96 -6.64 -16.39
C ILE A 2 -8.35 -7.97 -15.92
N GLY A 3 -8.88 -9.12 -16.35
CA GLY A 3 -8.31 -10.43 -15.96
C GLY A 3 -6.84 -10.61 -16.38
N SER A 4 -6.46 -10.09 -17.56
CA SER A 4 -5.07 -10.09 -18.03
C SER A 4 -4.17 -9.21 -17.16
N VAL A 5 -4.64 -8.01 -16.79
CA VAL A 5 -3.93 -7.10 -15.88
C VAL A 5 -3.73 -7.76 -14.52
N ILE A 6 -4.78 -8.36 -13.95
CA ILE A 6 -4.71 -9.08 -12.66
C ILE A 6 -3.65 -10.19 -12.72
N ASN A 7 -3.63 -10.99 -13.78
CA ASN A 7 -2.61 -12.03 -13.96
C ASN A 7 -1.20 -11.46 -14.06
N PHE A 8 -1.04 -10.31 -14.71
CA PHE A 8 0.24 -9.64 -14.88
C PHE A 8 0.79 -9.07 -13.57
N VAL A 9 -0.08 -8.56 -12.68
CA VAL A 9 0.33 -7.95 -11.40
C VAL A 9 0.36 -8.91 -10.20
N LYS A 10 0.26 -10.23 -10.43
CA LYS A 10 0.29 -11.23 -9.34
C LYS A 10 1.56 -11.15 -8.49
N LEU A 11 2.72 -11.06 -9.13
CA LEU A 11 4.00 -11.01 -8.40
C LEU A 11 4.11 -9.75 -7.50
N PRO A 12 3.82 -8.51 -7.96
CA PRO A 12 3.88 -7.35 -7.08
C PRO A 12 2.83 -7.44 -5.96
N TRP A 13 1.67 -8.05 -6.18
CA TRP A 13 0.71 -8.32 -5.09
C TRP A 13 1.27 -9.24 -4.01
N ILE A 14 1.97 -10.32 -4.39
CA ILE A 14 2.62 -11.21 -3.43
C ILE A 14 3.70 -10.45 -2.64
N LEU A 15 4.52 -9.64 -3.32
CA LEU A 15 5.54 -8.84 -2.65
C LEU A 15 4.95 -7.81 -1.69
N ILE A 16 3.86 -7.13 -2.10
CA ILE A 16 3.11 -6.20 -1.26
C ILE A 16 2.55 -6.90 -0.03
N LEU A 17 1.99 -8.11 -0.17
CA LEU A 17 1.51 -8.90 0.94
C LEU A 17 2.63 -9.23 1.93
N ILE A 18 3.77 -9.71 1.43
CA ILE A 18 4.95 -10.01 2.25
C ILE A 18 5.42 -8.75 2.98
N TRP A 19 5.55 -7.62 2.29
CA TRP A 19 5.94 -6.34 2.90
C TRP A 19 4.96 -5.89 3.99
N ALA A 20 3.66 -6.07 3.75
CA ALA A 20 2.62 -5.67 4.70
C ALA A 20 2.72 -6.49 5.99
N VAL A 21 2.89 -7.81 5.87
CA VAL A 21 3.07 -8.73 6.99
C VAL A 21 4.36 -8.42 7.74
N LEU A 22 5.48 -8.24 7.05
CA LEU A 22 6.76 -7.91 7.69
C LEU A 22 6.69 -6.57 8.45
N ARG A 23 6.06 -5.55 7.84
CA ARG A 23 5.83 -4.25 8.50
C ARG A 23 4.96 -4.40 9.75
N PHE A 24 3.88 -5.19 9.66
CA PHE A 24 3.01 -5.46 10.80
C PHE A 24 3.78 -6.14 11.93
N SER A 25 4.57 -7.16 11.59
CA SER A 25 5.35 -7.92 12.56
C SER A 25 6.43 -7.10 13.26
N LEU A 26 7.08 -6.16 12.56
CA LEU A 26 8.06 -5.27 13.18
C LEU A 26 7.49 -4.48 14.37
N GLY A 27 6.31 -3.88 14.20
CA GLY A 27 5.67 -3.13 15.27
C GLY A 27 5.09 -4.05 16.35
N VAL A 28 4.26 -5.00 15.94
CA VAL A 28 3.44 -5.80 16.86
C VAL A 28 4.25 -6.88 17.58
N PHE A 29 5.04 -7.68 16.85
CA PHE A 29 5.73 -8.85 17.43
C PHE A 29 7.15 -8.56 17.88
N PHE A 30 7.87 -7.68 17.16
CA PHE A 30 9.26 -7.37 17.46
C PHE A 30 9.43 -6.08 18.27
N GLY A 31 8.35 -5.32 18.51
CA GLY A 31 8.37 -4.10 19.31
C GLY A 31 9.34 -3.03 18.80
N VAL A 32 9.66 -3.05 17.50
CA VAL A 32 10.60 -2.10 16.92
C VAL A 32 9.95 -0.71 16.94
N PRO A 33 10.65 0.35 17.37
CA PRO A 33 10.12 1.70 17.31
C PRO A 33 9.86 2.16 15.87
N TYR A 34 8.71 2.82 15.66
CA TYR A 34 8.31 3.34 14.35
C TYR A 34 9.36 4.29 13.75
N ALA A 35 9.89 5.21 14.55
CA ALA A 35 10.95 6.14 14.18
C ALA A 35 12.26 5.85 14.95
N PRO A 36 13.44 6.18 14.40
CA PRO A 36 13.68 6.85 13.12
C PRO A 36 13.87 5.90 11.92
N ARG A 37 14.00 4.58 12.14
CA ARG A 37 14.34 3.61 11.06
C ARG A 37 13.23 2.60 10.75
N GLY A 38 12.34 2.30 11.70
CA GLY A 38 11.31 1.28 11.55
C GLY A 38 10.35 1.55 10.38
N ASN A 39 9.99 2.82 10.16
CA ASN A 39 9.07 3.23 9.11
C ASN A 39 9.59 2.98 7.69
N ALA A 40 10.91 2.98 7.49
CA ALA A 40 11.56 2.92 6.18
C ALA A 40 11.79 1.47 5.70
N MET A 41 12.08 0.53 6.61
CA MET A 41 12.51 -0.84 6.28
C MET A 41 11.49 -1.60 5.41
N PHE A 42 10.19 -1.45 5.71
CA PHE A 42 9.11 -2.07 4.95
C PHE A 42 8.07 -1.04 4.52
N SER A 43 8.49 -0.01 3.79
CA SER A 43 7.58 1.01 3.26
C SER A 43 6.69 0.45 2.13
N LEU A 44 5.39 0.27 2.42
CA LEU A 44 4.41 -0.15 1.42
C LEU A 44 4.22 0.89 0.32
N VAL A 45 4.30 2.17 0.65
CA VAL A 45 4.20 3.27 -0.33
C VAL A 45 5.37 3.20 -1.31
N GLY A 46 6.60 3.08 -0.81
CA GLY A 46 7.79 2.96 -1.66
C GLY A 46 7.73 1.75 -2.58
N LEU A 47 7.40 0.57 -2.03
CA LEU A 47 7.25 -0.65 -2.84
C LEU A 47 6.15 -0.51 -3.90
N THR A 48 5.01 0.09 -3.57
CA THR A 48 3.89 0.30 -4.49
C THR A 48 4.29 1.18 -5.67
N ILE A 49 4.97 2.30 -5.40
CA ILE A 49 5.42 3.24 -6.43
C ILE A 49 6.44 2.57 -7.35
N ILE A 50 7.48 1.97 -6.78
CA ILE A 50 8.52 1.28 -7.54
C ILE A 50 7.93 0.15 -8.38
N SER A 51 7.06 -0.67 -7.79
CA SER A 51 6.37 -1.75 -8.50
C SER A 51 5.51 -1.22 -9.64
N SER A 52 4.79 -0.12 -9.42
CA SER A 52 3.96 0.52 -10.45
C SER A 52 4.80 1.03 -11.62
N ILE A 53 5.94 1.67 -11.36
CA ILE A 53 6.87 2.13 -12.40
C ILE A 53 7.39 0.94 -13.22
N TYR A 54 7.94 -0.08 -12.55
CA TYR A 54 8.52 -1.24 -13.25
C TYR A 54 7.47 -2.00 -14.07
N TYR A 55 6.31 -2.30 -13.49
CA TYR A 55 5.25 -3.02 -14.20
C TYR A 55 4.59 -2.13 -15.26
N GLY A 56 4.60 -0.81 -15.08
CA GLY A 56 4.27 0.18 -16.11
C GLY A 56 5.18 0.06 -17.33
N ALA A 57 6.49 0.05 -17.14
CA ALA A 57 7.49 -0.12 -18.21
C ALA A 57 7.32 -1.44 -18.98
N LEU A 58 7.00 -2.52 -18.27
CA LEU A 58 6.83 -3.86 -18.85
C LEU A 58 5.44 -4.07 -19.49
N SER A 59 4.47 -3.20 -19.20
CA SER A 59 3.06 -3.40 -19.59
C SER A 59 2.85 -3.50 -21.10
N THR A 60 3.61 -2.74 -21.91
CA THR A 60 3.48 -2.78 -23.38
C THR A 60 4.13 -4.03 -23.97
N LYS A 61 5.43 -4.24 -23.68
CA LYS A 61 6.24 -5.26 -24.35
C LYS A 61 5.96 -6.67 -23.85
N ILE A 62 5.69 -6.82 -22.55
CA ILE A 62 5.42 -8.12 -21.92
C ILE A 62 3.91 -8.31 -21.75
N GLY A 63 3.20 -7.29 -21.28
CA GLY A 63 1.76 -7.38 -21.03
C GLY A 63 0.90 -7.23 -22.29
N GLY A 64 1.42 -6.68 -23.38
CA GLY A 64 0.64 -6.38 -24.59
C GLY A 64 -0.43 -5.31 -24.36
N PHE A 65 -0.27 -4.47 -23.34
CA PHE A 65 -1.28 -3.50 -22.93
C PHE A 65 -1.13 -2.14 -23.63
N ASP A 66 -2.27 -1.49 -23.88
CA ASP A 66 -2.36 -0.09 -24.27
C ASP A 66 -2.23 0.83 -23.04
N TRP A 67 -2.33 2.16 -23.25
CA TRP A 67 -2.27 3.13 -22.16
C TRP A 67 -3.30 2.86 -21.06
N LYS A 68 -4.52 2.43 -21.42
CA LYS A 68 -5.57 2.10 -20.44
C LYS A 68 -5.16 0.91 -19.58
N GLY A 69 -4.62 -0.14 -20.19
CA GLY A 69 -4.10 -1.30 -19.46
C GLY A 69 -2.94 -0.93 -18.54
N THR A 70 -2.05 -0.01 -18.93
CA THR A 70 -0.96 0.46 -18.04
C THR A 70 -1.46 1.24 -16.85
N LEU A 71 -2.41 2.15 -17.04
CA LEU A 71 -3.04 2.85 -15.93
C LEU A 71 -3.68 1.85 -14.96
N LEU A 72 -4.39 0.84 -15.49
CA LEU A 72 -4.98 -0.22 -14.69
C LEU A 72 -3.93 -1.03 -13.93
N VAL A 73 -2.76 -1.34 -14.52
CA VAL A 73 -1.66 -1.99 -13.81
C VAL A 73 -1.29 -1.22 -12.53
N GLY A 74 -1.08 0.09 -12.65
CA GLY A 74 -0.80 0.95 -11.50
C GLY A 74 -1.93 1.00 -10.47
N VAL A 75 -3.18 1.13 -10.94
CA VAL A 75 -4.37 1.11 -10.08
C VAL A 75 -4.46 -0.20 -9.29
N PHE A 76 -4.30 -1.35 -9.94
CA PHE A 76 -4.44 -2.65 -9.30
C PHE A 76 -3.30 -2.97 -8.32
N ILE A 77 -2.07 -2.52 -8.60
CA ILE A 77 -0.95 -2.63 -7.66
C ILE A 77 -1.23 -1.79 -6.41
N ALA A 78 -1.60 -0.52 -6.59
CA ALA A 78 -1.92 0.38 -5.48
C ALA A 78 -3.15 -0.09 -4.69
N LEU A 79 -4.19 -0.58 -5.36
CA LEU A 79 -5.41 -1.07 -4.73
C LEU A 79 -5.10 -2.23 -3.77
N ALA A 80 -4.27 -3.19 -4.19
CA ALA A 80 -3.86 -4.30 -3.32
C ALA A 80 -3.14 -3.81 -2.06
N ALA A 81 -2.21 -2.86 -2.20
CA ALA A 81 -1.53 -2.27 -1.06
C ALA A 81 -2.50 -1.53 -0.11
N GLN A 82 -3.42 -0.75 -0.66
CA GLN A 82 -4.37 0.03 0.14
C GLN A 82 -5.41 -0.84 0.83
N ILE A 83 -5.85 -1.94 0.21
CA ILE A 83 -6.72 -2.94 0.87
C ILE A 83 -6.01 -3.52 2.09
N LEU A 84 -4.74 -3.90 1.97
CA LEU A 84 -3.98 -4.44 3.10
C LEU A 84 -3.76 -3.39 4.19
N ILE A 85 -3.41 -2.15 3.83
CA ILE A 85 -3.28 -1.05 4.79
C ILE A 85 -4.60 -0.83 5.53
N PHE A 86 -5.71 -0.78 4.81
CA PHE A 86 -7.04 -0.62 5.39
C PHE A 86 -7.36 -1.74 6.38
N LEU A 87 -7.23 -3.01 5.95
CA LEU A 87 -7.54 -4.17 6.78
C LEU A 87 -6.64 -4.23 8.02
N LEU A 88 -5.33 -4.05 7.87
CA LEU A 88 -4.38 -4.10 8.99
C LEU A 88 -4.58 -2.92 9.94
N SER A 89 -4.93 -1.74 9.45
CA SER A 89 -5.33 -0.61 10.30
C SER A 89 -6.57 -0.95 11.13
N VAL A 90 -7.64 -1.46 10.50
CA VAL A 90 -8.89 -1.83 11.19
C VAL A 90 -8.63 -2.92 12.23
N ILE A 91 -7.91 -3.98 11.86
CA ILE A 91 -7.54 -5.07 12.78
C ILE A 91 -6.72 -4.53 13.96
N SER A 92 -5.73 -3.68 13.69
CA SER A 92 -4.87 -3.11 14.74
C SER A 92 -5.67 -2.30 15.75
N LEU A 93 -6.59 -1.46 15.27
CA LEU A 93 -7.41 -0.65 16.16
C LEU A 93 -8.44 -1.50 16.93
N ALA A 94 -9.09 -2.45 16.26
CA ALA A 94 -10.10 -3.32 16.88
C ALA A 94 -9.50 -4.27 17.94
N ALA A 95 -8.26 -4.70 17.73
CA ALA A 95 -7.55 -5.58 18.66
C ALA A 95 -6.70 -4.83 19.72
N GLY A 96 -6.72 -3.48 19.72
CA GLY A 96 -5.95 -2.68 20.68
C GLY A 96 -4.43 -2.80 20.53
N LEU A 97 -3.93 -3.01 19.30
CA LEU A 97 -2.50 -3.21 19.02
C LEU A 97 -1.77 -1.86 18.92
N GLU A 98 -1.54 -1.20 20.04
CA GLU A 98 -0.97 0.16 20.11
C GLU A 98 0.40 0.31 19.46
N THR A 99 1.20 -0.75 19.43
CA THR A 99 2.53 -0.77 18.79
C THR A 99 2.46 -0.96 17.26
N SER A 100 1.27 -1.17 16.70
CA SER A 100 1.10 -1.38 15.27
C SER A 100 1.41 -0.12 14.47
N TYR A 101 2.29 -0.27 13.48
CA TYR A 101 2.66 0.79 12.54
C TYR A 101 1.48 1.27 11.68
N TYR A 102 0.38 0.51 11.62
CA TYR A 102 -0.79 0.85 10.80
C TYR A 102 -1.76 1.82 11.47
N ILE A 103 -1.62 2.04 12.78
CA ILE A 103 -2.41 3.03 13.53
C ILE A 103 -1.52 4.09 14.21
N HIS A 104 -0.20 3.98 14.06
CA HIS A 104 0.74 4.98 14.52
C HIS A 104 0.39 6.36 13.95
N TRP A 105 0.40 7.41 14.79
CA TRP A 105 -0.06 8.76 14.45
C TRP A 105 0.58 9.31 13.17
N ASP A 106 1.89 9.11 13.01
CA ASP A 106 2.64 9.51 11.81
C ASP A 106 2.18 8.76 10.53
N ALA A 107 1.78 7.49 10.65
CA ALA A 107 1.33 6.68 9.52
C ALA A 107 -0.10 7.01 9.05
N ILE A 108 -0.86 7.74 9.87
CA ILE A 108 -2.21 8.22 9.57
C ILE A 108 -2.25 9.76 9.44
N ASN A 109 -1.10 10.44 9.51
CA ASN A 109 -0.96 11.89 9.40
C ASN A 109 -1.84 12.66 10.41
N VAL A 110 -1.86 12.22 11.66
CA VAL A 110 -2.50 12.96 12.77
C VAL A 110 -1.44 13.51 13.73
N PRO A 111 -1.77 14.54 14.54
CA PRO A 111 -0.90 15.06 15.59
C PRO A 111 -0.24 13.98 16.46
N GLU A 112 0.97 14.28 16.92
CA GLU A 112 1.78 13.36 17.72
C GLU A 112 1.04 12.90 18.98
N GLY A 113 1.10 11.59 19.25
CA GLY A 113 0.46 10.97 20.41
C GLY A 113 -1.07 10.86 20.33
N GLN A 114 -1.70 11.35 19.27
CA GLN A 114 -3.14 11.30 19.13
C GLN A 114 -3.61 9.88 18.80
N THR A 115 -4.58 9.38 19.57
CA THR A 115 -5.34 8.16 19.25
C THR A 115 -6.53 8.50 18.35
N ILE A 116 -6.91 7.56 17.49
CA ILE A 116 -7.98 7.77 16.51
C ILE A 116 -9.15 6.81 16.77
N THR A 117 -10.37 7.28 16.53
CA THR A 117 -11.57 6.43 16.57
C THR A 117 -11.69 5.58 15.31
N MET A 118 -12.45 4.48 15.39
CA MET A 118 -12.66 3.60 14.24
C MET A 118 -13.28 4.34 13.04
N GLY A 119 -14.28 5.20 13.29
CA GLY A 119 -14.93 5.97 12.22
C GLY A 119 -13.97 6.92 11.50
N ALA A 120 -13.09 7.60 12.24
CA ALA A 120 -12.10 8.49 11.66
C ALA A 120 -11.02 7.71 10.89
N LEU A 121 -10.56 6.57 11.42
CA LEU A 121 -9.57 5.70 10.77
C LEU A 121 -10.10 5.17 9.42
N VAL A 122 -11.31 4.62 9.41
CA VAL A 122 -11.95 4.09 8.19
C VAL A 122 -12.08 5.19 7.14
N SER A 123 -12.49 6.39 7.54
CA SER A 123 -12.63 7.54 6.63
C SER A 123 -11.29 7.95 6.02
N LEU A 124 -10.24 8.09 6.84
CA LEU A 124 -8.88 8.41 6.36
C LEU A 124 -8.34 7.36 5.39
N ARG A 125 -8.49 6.07 5.72
CA ARG A 125 -8.01 4.98 4.86
C ARG A 125 -8.81 4.88 3.56
N PHE A 126 -10.11 5.17 3.57
CA PHE A 126 -10.93 5.21 2.36
C PHE A 126 -10.46 6.30 1.38
N VAL A 127 -10.20 7.52 1.89
CA VAL A 127 -9.60 8.59 1.08
C VAL A 127 -8.21 8.17 0.56
N GLY A 128 -7.42 7.50 1.41
CA GLY A 128 -6.14 6.93 1.05
C GLY A 128 -6.24 5.94 -0.12
N ILE A 129 -7.25 5.07 -0.17
CA ILE A 129 -7.47 4.14 -1.30
C ILE A 129 -7.60 4.93 -2.60
N LEU A 130 -8.46 5.94 -2.64
CA LEU A 130 -8.72 6.72 -3.84
C LEU A 130 -7.48 7.46 -4.34
N VAL A 131 -6.83 8.22 -3.45
CA VAL A 131 -5.66 9.04 -3.79
C VAL A 131 -4.49 8.16 -4.22
N ASN A 132 -4.19 7.10 -3.47
CA ASN A 132 -3.03 6.26 -3.76
C ASN A 132 -3.23 5.38 -4.99
N CYS A 133 -4.46 4.99 -5.34
CA CYS A 133 -4.74 4.33 -6.62
C CYS A 133 -4.46 5.25 -7.81
N VAL A 134 -4.79 6.54 -7.71
CA VAL A 134 -4.44 7.54 -8.74
C VAL A 134 -2.92 7.70 -8.83
N LEU A 135 -2.22 7.80 -7.69
CA LEU A 135 -0.75 7.87 -7.67
C LEU A 135 -0.10 6.63 -8.29
N GLY A 136 -0.65 5.43 -8.04
CA GLY A 136 -0.21 4.19 -8.67
C GLY A 136 -0.38 4.24 -10.20
N ALA A 137 -1.53 4.72 -10.68
CA ALA A 137 -1.77 4.90 -12.11
C ALA A 137 -0.75 5.86 -12.75
N ILE A 138 -0.49 6.99 -12.10
CA ILE A 138 0.49 7.98 -12.55
C ILE A 138 1.90 7.36 -12.57
N ALA A 139 2.29 6.66 -11.51
CA ALA A 139 3.58 5.98 -11.43
C ALA A 139 3.76 4.95 -12.55
N ALA A 140 2.71 4.17 -12.87
CA ALA A 140 2.75 3.24 -13.99
C ALA A 140 2.82 3.95 -15.36
N ALA A 141 2.13 5.07 -15.52
CA ALA A 141 2.22 5.89 -16.74
C ALA A 141 3.62 6.49 -16.93
N ILE A 142 4.27 6.95 -15.85
CA ILE A 142 5.65 7.46 -15.89
C ILE A 142 6.63 6.37 -16.32
N GLY A 143 6.41 5.12 -15.90
CA GLY A 143 7.29 4.02 -16.25
C GLY A 143 7.14 3.54 -17.70
N ARG A 144 6.00 3.77 -18.35
CA ARG A 144 5.68 3.23 -19.69
C ARG A 144 6.55 3.82 -20.79
#